data_AF-A0A7X7FTB1-F1
#
_entry.id   AF-A0A7X7FTB1-F1
#
_cell.length_a   1.000
_cell.length_b   1.000
_cell.length_c   1.000
_cell.angle_alpha   90.00
_cell.angle_beta   90.00
_cell.angle_gamma   90.00
#
_symmetry.space_group_name_H-M   'P 1'
#
loop_
_entity.id
_entity.type
_entity.pdbx_description
1 polymer ?
#
loop_
_entity_poly.entity_id
_entity_poly.type
_entity_poly.pdbx_seq_one_letter_code
_entity_poly.pdbx_strand_id
1 'polypeptide(L)'
;MSLPWNHRAVVFALAAGTLLAHPVMASAGHYTLAWWRQKGAWENGATGGQGDCLGGHVMLVWVFDENGNPKPSVQLKTSWNVLLGTTDVDGRAEIPIDVNNTRYDMICVDGAASTSDVALDMTSRLRPCWGHYSFEVGFMYKSSAGNPGTFDTSLNCTLNNGCEDYGTCPETTDAPFTKSLAYNSIDCTNYWSDSAALGTWQGPTSYFGQTFVATGNRVVAAKAQGTIGGNNILSFNAQILTWPGLQPVGPVSSTPVRFPFGWVLFWGIDDNPVVPGQTYLFKVWRGDTGMNAFHIASSVYPSGQYYEAGTAFSNRELMGFVCCATTAVVHITAGPQAVNLKSTQATITWTTDVASDSRVDYGLSTDYGNTQTNPALTTAHSLMLSGLAPATTYHYKVSSNAPGHIGAESGDLVFTTPPGVSDQDRDGDVDQNDFGVFQACFTGPGIEQTDPVCHRARLDPDTDVDQDDFLVFQSCLSGSGVPAAAGCTE
;
A
#
# COMPACT_ATOMS: atom_id res chain seq x y z
N MET A 1 -2.01 88.96 -3.02
CA MET A 1 -2.95 88.67 -4.13
C MET A 1 -2.22 87.79 -5.14
N SER A 2 -2.82 86.66 -5.52
CA SER A 2 -2.57 85.79 -6.70
C SER A 2 -1.19 85.11 -6.93
N LEU A 3 -1.19 83.77 -6.76
CA LEU A 3 -0.79 82.63 -7.65
C LEU A 3 0.48 82.69 -8.56
N PRO A 4 1.06 81.54 -9.04
CA PRO A 4 0.64 80.14 -8.92
C PRO A 4 1.74 79.13 -8.45
N TRP A 5 1.28 77.94 -8.04
CA TRP A 5 2.09 76.77 -7.66
C TRP A 5 2.22 75.77 -8.81
N ASN A 6 3.42 75.21 -8.99
CA ASN A 6 3.75 74.14 -9.95
C ASN A 6 3.31 72.77 -9.40
N HIS A 7 2.47 72.05 -10.14
CA HIS A 7 2.22 70.62 -9.92
C HIS A 7 3.24 69.79 -10.70
N ARG A 8 4.07 68.99 -9.99
CA ARG A 8 4.80 67.86 -10.57
C ARG A 8 3.98 66.59 -10.34
N ALA A 9 3.60 65.92 -11.42
CA ALA A 9 2.99 64.60 -11.38
C ALA A 9 4.04 63.56 -10.98
N VAL A 10 3.76 62.80 -9.93
CA VAL A 10 4.50 61.59 -9.56
C VAL A 10 3.80 60.41 -10.21
N VAL A 11 4.49 59.75 -11.14
CA VAL A 11 4.05 58.51 -11.78
C VAL A 11 4.33 57.37 -10.80
N PHE A 12 3.29 56.71 -10.31
CA PHE A 12 3.41 55.43 -9.60
C PHE A 12 3.58 54.31 -10.63
N ALA A 13 4.75 53.69 -10.67
CA ALA A 13 4.98 52.45 -11.40
C ALA A 13 4.39 51.29 -10.59
N LEU A 14 3.37 50.62 -11.15
CA LEU A 14 2.89 49.33 -10.67
C LEU A 14 3.98 48.28 -10.94
N ALA A 15 4.67 47.83 -9.89
CA ALA A 15 5.46 46.62 -9.95
C ALA A 15 4.51 45.42 -9.93
N ALA A 16 4.44 44.70 -11.05
CA ALA A 16 3.80 43.39 -11.13
C ALA A 16 4.60 42.42 -10.24
N GLY A 17 4.12 42.21 -9.02
CA GLY A 17 4.61 41.14 -8.16
C GLY A 17 4.16 39.81 -8.76
N THR A 18 5.11 39.06 -9.30
CA THR A 18 4.97 37.63 -9.52
C THR A 18 4.62 37.00 -8.18
N LEU A 19 3.38 36.49 -8.03
CA LEU A 19 3.07 35.50 -7.02
C LEU A 19 3.95 34.28 -7.35
N LEU A 20 5.12 34.20 -6.70
CA LEU A 20 5.79 32.93 -6.54
C LEU A 20 4.82 32.07 -5.73
N ALA A 21 4.22 31.08 -6.40
CA ALA A 21 3.60 29.96 -5.72
C ALA A 21 4.61 29.53 -4.66
N HIS A 22 4.23 29.69 -3.39
CA HIS A 22 5.02 29.11 -2.33
C HIS A 22 5.04 27.62 -2.67
N PRO A 23 6.22 26.97 -2.80
CA PRO A 23 6.22 25.53 -2.85
C PRO A 23 5.42 25.13 -1.61
N VAL A 24 4.34 24.38 -1.82
CA VAL A 24 3.72 23.64 -0.73
C VAL A 24 4.91 22.96 -0.06
N MET A 25 5.26 23.38 1.15
CA MET A 25 6.28 22.66 1.90
C MET A 25 5.66 21.29 2.06
N ALA A 26 6.08 20.35 1.20
CA ALA A 26 5.77 18.95 1.38
C ALA A 26 6.16 18.68 2.83
N SER A 27 5.19 18.27 3.66
CA SER A 27 5.51 17.92 5.03
C SER A 27 6.66 16.93 4.98
N ALA A 28 7.66 17.09 5.83
CA ALA A 28 8.75 16.12 5.94
C ALA A 28 8.14 14.71 5.98
N GLY A 29 8.73 13.79 5.20
CA GLY A 29 8.30 12.40 5.23
C GLY A 29 8.67 11.75 6.55
N HIS A 30 8.48 10.44 6.64
CA HIS A 30 8.84 9.67 7.83
C HIS A 30 9.46 8.34 7.45
N TYR A 31 10.47 7.89 8.18
CA TYR A 31 11.06 6.58 7.99
C TYR A 31 10.50 5.62 9.05
N THR A 32 9.81 4.56 8.64
CA THR A 32 9.32 3.55 9.59
C THR A 32 10.26 2.36 9.60
N LEU A 33 10.59 1.87 10.80
CA LEU A 33 11.35 0.63 10.98
C LEU A 33 10.55 -0.55 10.41
N ALA A 34 11.06 -1.14 9.33
CA ALA A 34 10.41 -2.23 8.62
C ALA A 34 10.80 -3.61 9.17
N TRP A 35 12.08 -3.80 9.45
CA TRP A 35 12.55 -4.98 10.18
C TRP A 35 13.87 -4.69 10.88
N TRP A 36 14.17 -5.58 11.81
CA TRP A 36 15.40 -5.61 12.55
C TRP A 36 15.69 -7.07 12.90
N ARG A 37 16.92 -7.54 12.70
CA ARG A 37 17.33 -8.87 13.13
C ARG A 37 18.82 -8.98 13.38
N GLN A 38 19.20 -9.91 14.26
CA GLN A 38 20.57 -10.37 14.39
C GLN A 38 20.88 -11.39 13.29
N LYS A 39 22.08 -11.31 12.73
CA LYS A 39 22.59 -12.23 11.72
C LYS A 39 23.33 -13.38 12.41
N GLY A 40 23.10 -14.61 11.94
CA GLY A 40 23.92 -15.76 12.30
C GLY A 40 25.33 -15.67 11.70
N ALA A 41 26.26 -16.44 12.26
CA ALA A 41 27.67 -16.46 11.88
C ALA A 41 27.88 -16.66 10.36
N TRP A 42 27.19 -17.64 9.80
CA TRP A 42 27.35 -18.05 8.40
C TRP A 42 26.72 -17.08 7.39
N GLU A 43 25.65 -16.39 7.76
CA GLU A 43 25.02 -15.31 6.97
C GLU A 43 25.87 -14.03 6.97
N ASN A 44 26.78 -13.87 7.93
CA ASN A 44 27.69 -12.73 7.98
C ASN A 44 28.95 -12.87 7.10
N GLY A 45 29.15 -13.99 6.40
CA GLY A 45 30.05 -14.05 5.25
C GLY A 45 31.55 -13.85 5.52
N ALA A 46 32.08 -14.25 6.68
CA ALA A 46 33.52 -14.30 6.89
C ALA A 46 34.13 -15.59 6.31
N THR A 47 34.48 -15.57 5.03
CA THR A 47 35.28 -16.62 4.40
C THR A 47 36.69 -16.61 5.00
N GLY A 48 37.01 -17.59 5.87
CA GLY A 48 38.35 -17.65 6.45
C GLY A 48 38.65 -18.83 7.38
N GLY A 49 38.27 -20.06 7.01
CA GLY A 49 38.83 -21.29 7.63
C GLY A 49 38.47 -21.54 9.10
N GLN A 50 38.71 -22.77 9.53
CA GLN A 50 38.66 -23.16 10.94
C GLN A 50 39.65 -22.32 11.75
N GLY A 51 39.16 -21.57 12.74
CA GLY A 51 39.98 -21.21 13.91
C GLY A 51 40.02 -19.74 14.31
N ASP A 52 39.90 -18.77 13.41
CA ASP A 52 40.16 -17.36 13.75
C ASP A 52 38.99 -16.43 13.39
N CYS A 53 38.67 -15.50 14.31
CA CYS A 53 37.59 -14.51 14.24
C CYS A 53 37.78 -13.45 13.13
N LEU A 54 37.75 -13.86 11.86
CA LEU A 54 38.10 -13.02 10.71
C LEU A 54 36.90 -12.30 10.04
N GLY A 55 35.75 -12.23 10.69
CA GLY A 55 34.57 -11.48 10.23
C GLY A 55 34.39 -10.17 10.98
N GLY A 56 34.30 -9.04 10.28
CA GLY A 56 33.92 -7.77 10.90
C GLY A 56 32.49 -7.82 11.46
N HIS A 57 32.28 -7.25 12.65
CA HIS A 57 30.94 -7.01 13.18
C HIS A 57 30.33 -5.82 12.44
N VAL A 58 29.21 -6.04 11.75
CA VAL A 58 28.60 -5.00 10.90
C VAL A 58 27.10 -4.90 11.12
N MET A 59 26.58 -3.68 11.03
CA MET A 59 25.16 -3.44 10.79
C MET A 59 24.97 -3.21 9.29
N LEU A 60 24.17 -4.06 8.67
CA LEU A 60 23.68 -3.88 7.31
C LEU A 60 22.35 -3.15 7.36
N VAL A 61 22.32 -1.92 6.85
CA VAL A 61 21.13 -1.09 6.88
C VAL A 61 20.62 -0.91 5.47
N TRP A 62 19.32 -1.06 5.30
CA TRP A 62 18.62 -0.89 4.04
C TRP A 62 17.56 0.20 4.19
N VAL A 63 17.55 1.15 3.27
CA VAL A 63 16.56 2.23 3.22
C VAL A 63 15.96 2.28 1.82
N PHE A 64 14.63 2.22 1.76
CA PHE A 64 13.86 2.16 0.53
C PHE A 64 12.55 2.95 0.69
N ASP A 65 11.84 3.25 -0.39
CA ASP A 65 10.55 3.96 -0.35
C ASP A 65 9.33 3.05 -0.50
N GLU A 66 8.13 3.64 -0.41
CA GLU A 66 6.83 2.96 -0.56
C GLU A 66 6.66 2.24 -1.91
N ASN A 67 7.48 2.56 -2.93
CA ASN A 67 7.49 1.89 -4.22
C ASN A 67 8.59 0.81 -4.32
N GLY A 68 9.30 0.53 -3.23
CA GLY A 68 10.41 -0.42 -3.19
C GLY A 68 11.72 0.12 -3.77
N ASN A 69 11.82 1.41 -4.07
CA ASN A 69 13.05 1.97 -4.64
C ASN A 69 14.07 2.27 -3.55
N PRO A 70 15.38 2.05 -3.80
CA PRO A 70 16.43 2.40 -2.85
C PRO A 70 16.49 3.91 -2.57
N LYS A 71 16.80 4.26 -1.32
CA LYS A 71 16.94 5.66 -0.86
C LYS A 71 18.40 5.99 -0.56
N PRO A 72 19.12 6.62 -1.50
CA PRO A 72 20.51 7.00 -1.30
C PRO A 72 20.67 8.24 -0.44
N SER A 73 21.88 8.45 0.10
CA SER A 73 22.26 9.65 0.85
C SER A 73 21.48 9.90 2.16
N VAL A 74 20.84 8.87 2.71
CA VAL A 74 20.16 8.92 4.01
C VAL A 74 21.21 8.79 5.10
N GLN A 75 21.26 9.74 6.03
CA GLN A 75 22.18 9.68 7.15
C GLN A 75 21.62 8.75 8.23
N LEU A 76 22.47 7.87 8.73
CA LEU A 76 22.16 6.92 9.78
C LEU A 76 22.88 7.40 11.04
N LYS A 77 22.11 7.74 12.07
CA LYS A 77 22.65 8.34 13.30
C LYS A 77 22.18 7.60 14.54
N THR A 78 22.90 7.71 15.64
CA THR A 78 22.37 7.37 16.96
C THR A 78 21.28 8.38 17.38
N SER A 79 20.45 8.04 18.36
CA SER A 79 19.44 8.96 18.90
C SER A 79 20.05 10.23 19.55
N TRP A 80 21.33 10.18 19.91
CA TRP A 80 22.12 11.32 20.40
C TRP A 80 22.99 11.98 19.30
N ASN A 81 22.61 11.83 18.03
CA ASN A 81 23.13 12.56 16.87
C ASN A 81 24.61 12.27 16.52
N VAL A 82 25.08 11.04 16.74
CA VAL A 82 26.37 10.57 16.20
C VAL A 82 26.14 9.93 14.84
N LEU A 83 26.85 10.38 13.80
CA LEU A 83 26.80 9.77 12.47
C LEU A 83 27.46 8.39 12.49
N LEU A 84 26.69 7.37 12.14
CA LEU A 84 27.15 5.99 12.02
C LEU A 84 27.52 5.65 10.56
N GLY A 85 26.76 6.16 9.60
CA GLY A 85 26.99 5.94 8.18
C GLY A 85 25.99 6.71 7.31
N THR A 86 26.13 6.57 5.99
CA THR A 86 25.23 7.15 4.99
C THR A 86 24.93 6.09 3.93
N THR A 87 23.67 5.99 3.48
CA THR A 87 23.32 5.02 2.44
C THR A 87 23.93 5.37 1.08
N ASP A 88 24.40 4.35 0.38
CA ASP A 88 24.92 4.44 -0.99
C ASP A 88 23.79 4.46 -2.04
N VAL A 89 24.15 4.36 -3.33
CA VAL A 89 23.21 4.39 -4.46
C VAL A 89 22.15 3.28 -4.41
N ASP A 90 22.45 2.19 -3.71
CA ASP A 90 21.56 1.04 -3.56
C ASP A 90 20.69 1.16 -2.29
N GLY A 91 20.70 2.33 -1.63
CA GLY A 91 19.97 2.55 -0.39
C GLY A 91 20.55 1.74 0.77
N ARG A 92 21.78 1.24 0.64
CA ARG A 92 22.43 0.37 1.61
C ARG A 92 23.51 1.11 2.37
N ALA A 93 23.70 0.79 3.64
CA ALA A 93 24.90 1.16 4.38
C ALA A 93 25.46 -0.07 5.10
N GLU A 94 26.78 -0.17 5.15
CA GLU A 94 27.49 -1.14 5.97
C GLU A 94 28.24 -0.37 7.05
N ILE A 95 27.82 -0.55 8.29
CA ILE A 95 28.36 0.19 9.45
C ILE A 95 29.15 -0.77 10.31
N PRO A 96 30.48 -0.59 10.43
CA PRO A 96 31.28 -1.33 11.39
C PRO A 96 30.80 -1.08 12.83
N ILE A 97 30.64 -2.15 13.59
CA ILE A 97 30.30 -2.12 15.01
C ILE A 97 31.62 -2.13 15.80
N ASP A 98 31.82 -1.12 16.64
CA ASP A 98 32.89 -1.11 17.64
C ASP A 98 32.51 -2.07 18.76
N VAL A 99 33.30 -3.12 18.92
CA VAL A 99 33.14 -4.13 19.98
C VAL A 99 33.34 -3.56 21.38
N ASN A 100 33.97 -2.38 21.51
CA ASN A 100 34.08 -1.67 22.78
C ASN A 100 32.83 -0.85 23.11
N ASN A 101 32.06 -0.46 22.09
CA ASN A 101 30.79 0.20 22.30
C ASN A 101 29.72 -0.85 22.53
N THR A 102 29.17 -0.83 23.73
CA THR A 102 28.27 -1.87 24.19
C THR A 102 26.82 -1.74 23.71
N ARG A 103 26.48 -0.63 23.06
CA ARG A 103 25.08 -0.24 22.78
C ARG A 103 24.99 0.58 21.49
N TYR A 104 24.11 0.18 20.60
CA TYR A 104 23.79 0.90 19.38
C TYR A 104 22.28 1.07 19.26
N ASP A 105 21.84 2.30 19.02
CA ASP A 105 20.53 2.59 18.44
C ASP A 105 20.73 3.30 17.11
N MET A 106 19.65 3.39 16.32
CA MET A 106 19.73 4.02 15.02
C MET A 106 18.44 4.74 14.64
N ILE A 107 18.61 5.91 14.06
CA ILE A 107 17.61 6.66 13.34
C ILE A 107 18.10 7.01 11.92
N CYS A 108 17.18 7.05 10.96
CA CYS A 108 17.40 7.66 9.66
C CYS A 108 17.06 9.15 9.72
N VAL A 109 17.89 10.00 9.12
CA VAL A 109 17.60 11.42 8.92
C VAL A 109 17.99 11.87 7.51
N ASP A 110 17.25 12.82 6.95
CA ASP A 110 17.53 13.39 5.63
C ASP A 110 17.50 14.93 5.60
N GLY A 111 17.85 15.50 4.44
CA GLY A 111 17.89 16.95 4.23
C GLY A 111 16.52 17.64 4.22
N ALA A 112 15.42 16.87 4.22
CA ALA A 112 14.06 17.38 4.30
C ALA A 112 13.51 17.36 5.74
N ALA A 113 14.39 17.14 6.73
CA ALA A 113 14.05 17.00 8.15
C ALA A 113 13.15 15.79 8.47
N SER A 114 13.07 14.81 7.57
CA SER A 114 12.42 13.52 7.87
C SER A 114 13.30 12.76 8.87
N THR A 115 12.67 12.11 9.84
CA THR A 115 13.34 11.22 10.82
C THR A 115 12.68 9.86 10.83
N SER A 116 13.34 8.85 11.42
CA SER A 116 12.74 7.55 11.65
C SER A 116 12.24 7.31 13.06
N ASP A 117 11.41 6.28 13.20
CA ASP A 117 11.31 5.50 14.44
C ASP A 117 12.71 4.99 14.84
N VAL A 118 12.96 4.85 16.14
CA VAL A 118 14.25 4.36 16.63
C VAL A 118 14.31 2.83 16.46
N ALA A 119 15.38 2.31 15.85
CA ALA A 119 15.66 0.88 15.90
C ALA A 119 15.87 0.43 17.34
N LEU A 120 15.33 -0.75 17.71
CA LEU A 120 15.52 -1.31 19.04
C LEU A 120 17.00 -1.40 19.40
N ASP A 121 17.26 -1.29 20.69
CA ASP A 121 18.62 -1.28 21.25
C ASP A 121 19.41 -2.54 20.89
N MET A 122 20.50 -2.35 20.15
CA MET A 122 21.38 -3.38 19.62
C MET A 122 22.62 -3.46 20.51
N THR A 123 22.73 -4.52 21.31
CA THR A 123 23.86 -4.68 22.23
C THR A 123 24.88 -5.67 21.68
N SER A 124 26.16 -5.33 21.81
CA SER A 124 27.32 -6.11 21.33
C SER A 124 28.16 -6.68 22.49
N ARG A 125 27.66 -6.65 23.74
CA ARG A 125 28.42 -6.90 25.00
C ARG A 125 29.04 -8.30 25.15
N LEU A 126 28.92 -9.19 24.18
CA LEU A 126 29.42 -10.56 24.25
C LEU A 126 30.72 -10.71 23.46
N ARG A 127 31.61 -11.60 23.94
CA ARG A 127 32.95 -11.75 23.35
C ARG A 127 32.83 -12.08 21.85
N PRO A 128 33.58 -11.39 20.99
CA PRO A 128 33.53 -11.58 19.55
C PRO A 128 34.19 -12.90 19.17
N CYS A 129 33.42 -13.97 19.11
CA CYS A 129 33.79 -15.13 18.32
C CYS A 129 32.78 -15.33 17.17
N TRP A 130 33.32 -15.52 15.98
CA TRP A 130 32.65 -16.10 14.81
C TRP A 130 31.43 -15.33 14.24
N GLY A 131 31.45 -14.00 14.21
CA GLY A 131 30.46 -13.23 13.43
C GLY A 131 29.06 -13.11 14.04
N HIS A 132 28.85 -13.66 15.24
CA HIS A 132 27.68 -13.36 16.07
C HIS A 132 27.64 -11.86 16.39
N TYR A 133 26.45 -11.30 16.62
CA TYR A 133 26.21 -9.87 16.93
C TYR A 133 26.41 -8.88 15.76
N SER A 134 26.32 -9.36 14.52
CA SER A 134 26.03 -8.50 13.37
C SER A 134 24.53 -8.37 13.18
N PHE A 135 24.11 -7.30 12.52
CA PHE A 135 22.69 -7.00 12.43
C PHE A 135 22.26 -6.59 11.03
N GLU A 136 20.97 -6.77 10.75
CA GLU A 136 20.34 -6.33 9.51
C GLU A 136 19.08 -5.53 9.86
N VAL A 137 19.03 -4.29 9.36
CA VAL A 137 17.99 -3.31 9.68
C VAL A 137 17.38 -2.77 8.39
N GLY A 138 16.07 -2.61 8.38
CA GLY A 138 15.34 -2.04 7.25
C GLY A 138 14.50 -0.86 7.66
N PHE A 139 14.55 0.23 6.89
CA PHE A 139 13.66 1.38 7.04
C PHE A 139 12.93 1.66 5.72
N MET A 140 11.62 1.82 5.80
CA MET A 140 10.82 2.30 4.68
C MET A 140 10.55 3.80 4.85
N TYR A 141 10.90 4.60 3.85
CA TYR A 141 10.46 5.99 3.75
C TYR A 141 9.02 6.05 3.28
N LYS A 142 8.20 6.74 4.07
CA LYS A 142 6.82 7.09 3.79
C LYS A 142 6.73 8.57 3.48
N SER A 143 6.07 8.90 2.37
CA SER A 143 5.85 10.28 1.93
C SER A 143 4.96 11.07 2.88
N SER A 144 4.04 10.39 3.59
CA SER A 144 3.19 10.95 4.62
C SER A 144 3.55 10.39 6.00
N ALA A 145 3.87 11.27 6.95
CA ALA A 145 4.13 10.89 8.35
C ALA A 145 2.90 10.29 9.06
N GLY A 146 1.68 10.53 8.53
CA GLY A 146 0.43 9.98 9.05
C GLY A 146 0.08 8.59 8.53
N ASN A 147 0.91 7.94 7.72
CA ASN A 147 0.65 6.59 7.19
C ASN A 147 0.79 5.53 8.32
N PRO A 148 -0.31 4.87 8.73
CA PRO A 148 -0.38 4.03 9.93
C PRO A 148 0.20 2.62 9.75
N GLY A 149 0.76 2.28 8.58
CA GLY A 149 1.26 0.94 8.31
C GLY A 149 2.27 0.46 9.36
N THR A 150 2.03 -0.72 9.90
CA THR A 150 2.93 -1.37 10.88
C THR A 150 3.65 -2.52 10.20
N PHE A 151 4.90 -2.75 10.58
CA PHE A 151 5.65 -3.89 10.09
C PHE A 151 5.73 -4.97 11.15
N ASP A 152 5.94 -6.20 10.70
CA ASP A 152 6.29 -7.28 11.60
C ASP A 152 7.72 -7.09 12.14
N THR A 153 7.85 -6.25 13.17
CA THR A 153 9.07 -6.14 13.97
C THR A 153 9.22 -7.29 14.97
N SER A 154 8.22 -8.19 15.02
CA SER A 154 8.29 -9.47 15.74
C SER A 154 9.05 -10.56 14.97
N LEU A 155 9.84 -10.18 13.95
CA LEU A 155 11.03 -10.89 13.48
C LEU A 155 12.12 -11.00 14.60
N ASN A 156 11.63 -11.24 15.82
CA ASN A 156 12.28 -11.25 17.11
C ASN A 156 13.51 -12.14 17.07
N CYS A 157 14.64 -11.44 17.01
CA CYS A 157 15.62 -11.60 18.07
C CYS A 157 15.07 -10.96 19.38
N THR A 158 14.15 -11.60 20.12
CA THR A 158 13.76 -11.13 21.46
C THR A 158 15.00 -11.03 22.35
N LEU A 159 15.39 -9.80 22.68
CA LEU A 159 16.19 -9.55 23.87
C LEU A 159 15.42 -10.11 25.07
N ASN A 160 16.08 -10.99 25.81
CA ASN A 160 15.50 -11.58 27.00
C ASN A 160 15.28 -10.46 28.05
N ASN A 161 14.02 -10.12 28.35
CA ASN A 161 13.63 -9.08 29.33
C ASN A 161 13.95 -9.45 30.80
N GLY A 162 14.91 -10.36 31.03
CA GLY A 162 15.06 -11.09 32.28
C GLY A 162 16.20 -10.66 33.22
N CYS A 163 17.01 -9.64 32.91
CA CYS A 163 18.11 -9.25 33.82
C CYS A 163 18.12 -7.77 34.18
N GLU A 164 18.01 -7.51 35.48
CA GLU A 164 18.17 -6.18 36.09
C GLU A 164 19.64 -5.71 36.10
N ASP A 165 20.63 -6.60 35.92
CA ASP A 165 22.05 -6.25 36.01
C ASP A 165 22.91 -6.85 34.89
N TYR A 166 23.46 -5.96 34.06
CA TYR A 166 24.23 -6.25 32.84
C TYR A 166 25.71 -6.59 33.12
N GLY A 167 26.01 -7.67 33.84
CA GLY A 167 27.41 -8.02 34.12
C GLY A 167 27.71 -9.39 34.72
N THR A 168 26.71 -10.16 35.15
CA THR A 168 26.90 -11.44 35.86
C THR A 168 26.19 -12.62 35.21
N CYS A 169 25.67 -12.44 33.98
CA CYS A 169 25.02 -13.54 33.26
C CYS A 169 26.04 -14.64 32.92
N PRO A 170 25.81 -15.90 33.36
CA PRO A 170 26.40 -17.05 32.71
C PRO A 170 25.74 -17.16 31.34
N GLU A 171 26.47 -16.74 30.30
CA GLU A 171 26.16 -17.00 28.89
C GLU A 171 24.67 -16.80 28.52
N THR A 172 24.22 -15.53 28.40
CA THR A 172 23.00 -15.22 27.62
C THR A 172 23.31 -15.26 26.14
N THR A 173 23.72 -16.43 25.71
CA THR A 173 23.96 -16.87 24.35
C THR A 173 22.63 -17.34 23.77
N ASP A 174 22.05 -16.61 22.82
CA ASP A 174 21.28 -17.14 21.68
C ASP A 174 20.61 -16.01 20.88
N ALA A 175 20.68 -16.10 19.55
CA ALA A 175 19.74 -15.42 18.66
C ALA A 175 18.42 -16.20 18.70
N PRO A 176 17.31 -15.63 19.17
CA PRO A 176 16.09 -16.42 19.37
C PRO A 176 15.37 -16.67 18.05
N PHE A 177 14.45 -17.63 18.10
CA PHE A 177 13.54 -18.08 17.05
C PHE A 177 12.99 -16.93 16.19
N THR A 178 13.72 -16.57 15.13
CA THR A 178 13.22 -15.59 14.18
C THR A 178 12.13 -16.26 13.35
N LYS A 179 11.01 -15.56 13.10
CA LYS A 179 10.03 -15.94 12.04
C LYS A 179 10.61 -15.77 10.63
N SER A 180 11.93 -15.74 10.50
CA SER A 180 12.62 -15.62 9.23
C SER A 180 12.57 -16.96 8.49
N LEU A 181 12.88 -16.94 7.20
CA LEU A 181 12.98 -18.17 6.41
C LEU A 181 14.18 -19.02 6.83
N ALA A 182 15.14 -18.45 7.58
CA ALA A 182 16.01 -19.23 8.48
C ALA A 182 16.71 -18.35 9.55
N TYR A 183 16.73 -18.81 10.80
CA TYR A 183 17.97 -19.13 11.52
C TYR A 183 17.70 -20.02 12.74
N ASN A 184 18.53 -21.07 12.88
CA ASN A 184 18.41 -22.11 13.90
C ASN A 184 19.64 -22.16 14.82
N SER A 185 19.56 -21.52 15.99
CA SER A 185 20.36 -21.94 17.15
C SER A 185 19.48 -22.84 18.02
N ILE A 186 19.72 -24.16 17.98
CA ILE A 186 19.14 -25.11 18.94
C ILE A 186 20.03 -25.22 20.19
N ASP A 187 21.28 -24.74 20.09
CA ASP A 187 22.33 -24.93 21.10
C ASP A 187 23.37 -23.82 20.98
N CYS A 188 23.30 -22.87 21.90
CA CYS A 188 24.23 -21.76 22.07
C CYS A 188 25.69 -22.16 22.33
N THR A 189 25.93 -23.37 22.82
CA THR A 189 27.27 -23.86 23.17
C THR A 189 27.99 -24.48 21.98
N ASN A 190 27.28 -24.66 20.87
CA ASN A 190 27.75 -25.35 19.68
C ASN A 190 27.62 -24.48 18.43
N TYR A 191 28.72 -23.92 17.94
CA TYR A 191 28.74 -23.11 16.72
C TYR A 191 28.32 -23.85 15.43
N TRP A 192 28.27 -25.18 15.46
CA TRP A 192 27.72 -25.97 14.36
C TRP A 192 26.18 -25.96 14.32
N SER A 193 25.50 -25.40 15.33
CA SER A 193 24.03 -25.27 15.34
C SER A 193 23.53 -24.42 14.18
N ASP A 194 24.28 -23.38 13.80
CA ASP A 194 24.04 -22.52 12.64
C ASP A 194 24.54 -23.11 11.31
N SER A 195 24.84 -24.40 11.24
CA SER A 195 25.42 -25.02 10.04
C SER A 195 24.54 -24.82 8.81
N ALA A 196 25.13 -24.19 7.79
CA ALA A 196 24.52 -23.99 6.49
C ALA A 196 25.16 -24.93 5.46
N ALA A 197 24.35 -25.37 4.50
CA ALA A 197 24.80 -26.13 3.35
C ALA A 197 24.25 -25.50 2.06
N LEU A 198 24.95 -25.75 0.97
CA LEU A 198 24.44 -25.39 -0.36
C LEU A 198 23.40 -26.43 -0.79
N GLY A 199 22.31 -25.94 -1.40
CA GLY A 199 21.37 -26.78 -2.12
C GLY A 199 22.00 -27.39 -3.38
N THR A 200 21.25 -28.25 -4.07
CA THR A 200 21.69 -28.83 -5.34
C THR A 200 21.66 -27.78 -6.44
N TRP A 201 22.68 -27.75 -7.31
CA TRP A 201 22.76 -26.82 -8.44
C TRP A 201 21.52 -26.89 -9.32
N GLN A 202 20.74 -25.80 -9.32
CA GLN A 202 19.53 -25.66 -10.11
C GLN A 202 19.88 -24.99 -11.44
N GLY A 203 19.47 -25.60 -12.56
CA GLY A 203 19.59 -24.99 -13.89
C GLY A 203 18.57 -23.87 -14.14
N PRO A 204 18.63 -23.19 -15.30
CA PRO A 204 17.82 -21.99 -15.61
C PRO A 204 16.30 -22.17 -15.56
N THR A 205 15.80 -23.41 -15.69
CA THR A 205 14.36 -23.73 -15.66
C THR A 205 13.84 -24.06 -14.26
N SER A 206 14.71 -24.08 -13.26
CA SER A 206 14.38 -24.50 -11.89
C SER A 206 14.42 -23.33 -10.91
N TYR A 207 13.99 -23.57 -9.67
CA TYR A 207 13.90 -22.57 -8.60
C TYR A 207 14.26 -23.18 -7.24
N PHE A 208 14.56 -22.31 -6.28
CA PHE A 208 14.47 -22.64 -4.86
C PHE A 208 13.27 -21.93 -4.27
N GLY A 209 12.71 -22.48 -3.19
CA GLY A 209 11.63 -21.80 -2.50
C GLY A 209 11.48 -22.19 -1.05
N GLN A 210 10.71 -21.40 -0.34
CA GLN A 210 10.33 -21.64 1.05
C GLN A 210 8.88 -21.22 1.23
N THR A 211 8.05 -22.09 1.77
CA THR A 211 6.71 -21.67 2.19
C THR A 211 6.78 -20.86 3.48
N PHE A 212 5.90 -19.86 3.59
CA PHE A 212 5.78 -19.01 4.76
C PHE A 212 4.32 -18.65 5.04
N VAL A 213 3.99 -18.41 6.30
CA VAL A 213 2.69 -17.88 6.72
C VAL A 213 2.79 -16.36 6.79
N ALA A 214 1.93 -15.65 6.05
CA ALA A 214 1.93 -14.20 6.03
C ALA A 214 1.53 -13.65 7.42
N THR A 215 2.35 -12.76 7.98
CA THR A 215 2.09 -12.12 9.29
C THR A 215 1.44 -10.75 9.17
N GLY A 216 1.42 -10.19 7.97
CA GLY A 216 0.71 -8.97 7.60
C GLY A 216 -0.07 -9.17 6.31
N ASN A 217 -0.66 -8.08 5.79
CA ASN A 217 -1.45 -8.10 4.56
C ASN A 217 -0.68 -7.67 3.30
N ARG A 218 0.64 -7.46 3.44
CA ARG A 218 1.59 -7.15 2.36
C ARG A 218 2.91 -7.86 2.56
N VAL A 219 3.60 -8.19 1.46
CA VAL A 219 5.03 -8.53 1.47
C VAL A 219 5.81 -7.41 0.80
N VAL A 220 6.73 -6.79 1.54
CA VAL A 220 7.45 -5.58 1.10
C VAL A 220 8.93 -5.83 0.83
N ALA A 221 9.48 -6.85 1.49
CA ALA A 221 10.88 -7.20 1.33
C ALA A 221 11.09 -8.68 1.60
N ALA A 222 12.10 -9.25 0.96
CA ALA A 222 12.54 -10.59 1.27
C ALA A 222 14.03 -10.73 0.98
N LYS A 223 14.62 -11.80 1.51
CA LYS A 223 16.02 -12.13 1.26
C LYS A 223 16.14 -13.64 1.11
N ALA A 224 16.99 -14.04 0.17
CA ALA A 224 17.55 -15.37 0.11
C ALA A 224 19.07 -15.24 0.01
N GLN A 225 19.79 -16.22 0.53
CA GLN A 225 21.23 -16.33 0.37
C GLN A 225 21.61 -17.44 -0.60
N GLY A 226 22.70 -17.24 -1.31
CA GLY A 226 23.22 -18.29 -2.18
C GLY A 226 24.48 -17.92 -2.93
N THR A 227 24.79 -18.74 -3.92
CA THR A 227 25.90 -18.54 -4.84
C THR A 227 25.45 -18.61 -6.29
N ILE A 228 25.92 -17.63 -7.04
CA ILE A 228 25.83 -17.54 -8.50
C ILE A 228 27.22 -17.92 -9.01
N GLY A 229 27.33 -18.96 -9.82
CA GLY A 229 28.61 -19.37 -10.38
C GLY A 229 29.20 -18.25 -11.25
N GLY A 230 30.45 -17.84 -10.97
CA GLY A 230 31.20 -16.84 -11.75
C GLY A 230 31.44 -15.51 -11.01
N ASN A 231 32.58 -14.87 -11.27
CA ASN A 231 33.03 -13.62 -10.62
C ASN A 231 32.35 -12.35 -11.19
N ASN A 232 31.14 -12.46 -11.75
CA ASN A 232 30.44 -11.34 -12.40
C ASN A 232 29.35 -10.77 -11.49
N ILE A 233 29.01 -9.49 -11.70
CA ILE A 233 27.77 -8.90 -11.17
C ILE A 233 26.61 -9.58 -11.92
N LEU A 234 25.79 -10.37 -11.23
CA LEU A 234 24.62 -11.04 -11.82
C LEU A 234 23.39 -10.75 -10.96
N SER A 235 22.19 -10.93 -11.50
CA SER A 235 20.95 -10.74 -10.76
C SER A 235 20.24 -12.07 -10.52
N PHE A 236 19.44 -12.13 -9.46
CA PHE A 236 18.48 -13.20 -9.24
C PHE A 236 17.08 -12.62 -9.12
N ASN A 237 16.09 -13.45 -9.45
CA ASN A 237 14.69 -13.10 -9.43
C ASN A 237 14.01 -13.71 -8.22
N ALA A 238 12.99 -13.02 -7.72
CA ALA A 238 12.10 -13.54 -6.69
C ALA A 238 10.64 -13.17 -6.94
N GLN A 239 9.72 -14.01 -6.47
CA GLN A 239 8.28 -13.78 -6.58
C GLN A 239 7.52 -14.49 -5.45
N ILE A 240 6.43 -13.85 -5.00
CA ILE A 240 5.46 -14.45 -4.08
C ILE A 240 4.37 -15.17 -4.86
N LEU A 241 4.11 -16.43 -4.50
CA LEU A 241 3.11 -17.28 -5.14
C LEU A 241 2.08 -17.77 -4.11
N THR A 242 0.84 -17.98 -4.56
CA THR A 242 -0.19 -18.65 -3.77
C THR A 242 0.23 -20.08 -3.43
N TRP A 243 -0.19 -20.58 -2.27
CA TRP A 243 0.08 -21.95 -1.87
C TRP A 243 -1.12 -22.62 -1.17
N PRO A 244 -1.52 -23.84 -1.60
CA PRO A 244 -1.14 -24.50 -2.85
C PRO A 244 -1.76 -23.78 -4.07
N GLY A 245 -1.10 -23.79 -5.22
CA GLY A 245 -1.67 -23.23 -6.47
C GLY A 245 -0.66 -22.51 -7.38
N LEU A 246 0.43 -22.00 -6.79
CA LEU A 246 1.57 -21.40 -7.49
C LEU A 246 1.19 -20.25 -8.44
N GLN A 247 0.09 -19.56 -8.16
CA GLN A 247 -0.30 -18.38 -8.93
C GLN A 247 0.46 -17.15 -8.43
N PRO A 248 0.96 -16.28 -9.32
CA PRO A 248 1.57 -15.01 -8.93
C PRO A 248 0.66 -14.16 -8.04
N VAL A 249 1.19 -13.68 -6.90
CA VAL A 249 0.53 -12.69 -6.05
C VAL A 249 0.90 -11.26 -6.44
N GLY A 250 2.11 -11.09 -7.00
CA GLY A 250 2.67 -9.81 -7.38
C GLY A 250 3.75 -9.93 -8.45
N PRO A 251 4.40 -8.81 -8.81
CA PRO A 251 5.45 -8.77 -9.82
C PRO A 251 6.71 -9.51 -9.36
N VAL A 252 7.52 -9.91 -10.34
CA VAL A 252 8.87 -10.41 -10.09
C VAL A 252 9.75 -9.23 -9.66
N SER A 253 10.48 -9.38 -8.55
CA SER A 253 11.54 -8.45 -8.14
C SER A 253 12.91 -9.05 -8.42
N SER A 254 13.88 -8.20 -8.73
CA SER A 254 15.25 -8.61 -9.07
C SER A 254 16.24 -7.59 -8.50
N THR A 255 17.34 -8.08 -7.93
CA THR A 255 18.42 -7.24 -7.39
C THR A 255 19.78 -7.66 -7.95
N PRO A 256 20.63 -6.72 -8.39
CA PRO A 256 22.00 -7.03 -8.82
C PRO A 256 22.88 -7.43 -7.63
N VAL A 257 23.75 -8.41 -7.83
CA VAL A 257 24.60 -8.99 -6.80
C VAL A 257 26.07 -8.63 -7.00
N ARG A 258 26.78 -8.30 -5.90
CA ARG A 258 28.22 -8.57 -5.77
C ARG A 258 28.45 -9.79 -4.89
N PHE A 259 29.33 -10.70 -5.29
CA PHE A 259 29.55 -11.99 -4.63
C PHE A 259 30.01 -11.84 -3.16
N PRO A 260 29.51 -12.68 -2.23
CA PRO A 260 28.37 -13.61 -2.34
C PRO A 260 27.00 -12.90 -2.22
N PHE A 261 25.90 -13.48 -2.76
CA PHE A 261 24.58 -12.82 -2.69
C PHE A 261 23.83 -13.09 -1.38
N GLY A 262 23.41 -11.99 -0.77
CA GLY A 262 22.53 -11.92 0.39
C GLY A 262 21.89 -10.54 0.46
N TRP A 263 21.52 -9.99 -0.71
CA TRP A 263 20.88 -8.69 -0.83
C TRP A 263 19.38 -8.82 -0.57
N VAL A 264 18.81 -7.79 0.03
CA VAL A 264 17.36 -7.71 0.24
C VAL A 264 16.70 -7.28 -1.06
N LEU A 265 15.63 -7.97 -1.45
CA LEU A 265 14.74 -7.53 -2.52
C LEU A 265 13.63 -6.69 -1.92
N PHE A 266 13.23 -5.67 -2.66
CA PHE A 266 12.14 -4.80 -2.31
C PHE A 266 11.02 -4.93 -3.32
N TRP A 267 9.82 -4.70 -2.83
CA TRP A 267 8.62 -4.48 -3.61
C TRP A 267 7.95 -3.21 -3.09
N GLY A 268 7.14 -2.57 -3.94
CA GLY A 268 6.22 -1.55 -3.50
C GLY A 268 5.26 -2.11 -2.47
N ILE A 269 4.78 -1.25 -1.57
CA ILE A 269 3.93 -1.67 -0.44
C ILE A 269 2.63 -2.33 -0.91
N ASP A 270 2.18 -2.06 -2.14
CA ASP A 270 0.96 -2.65 -2.72
C ASP A 270 1.21 -3.75 -3.77
N ASP A 271 2.47 -4.06 -4.07
CA ASP A 271 2.82 -5.02 -5.14
C ASP A 271 2.44 -6.46 -4.80
N ASN A 272 2.49 -6.86 -3.52
CA ASN A 272 2.21 -8.23 -3.08
C ASN A 272 1.13 -8.26 -1.99
N PRO A 273 -0.16 -8.16 -2.36
CA PRO A 273 -1.27 -8.29 -1.42
C PRO A 273 -1.40 -9.74 -0.92
N VAL A 274 -1.24 -9.95 0.38
CA VAL A 274 -1.36 -11.27 1.03
C VAL A 274 -2.42 -11.22 2.14
N VAL A 275 -2.89 -12.39 2.57
CA VAL A 275 -3.88 -12.52 3.65
C VAL A 275 -3.15 -12.99 4.92
N PRO A 276 -3.21 -12.26 6.05
CA PRO A 276 -2.61 -12.70 7.30
C PRO A 276 -3.09 -14.10 7.71
N GLY A 277 -2.15 -14.96 8.12
CA GLY A 277 -2.41 -16.35 8.48
C GLY A 277 -2.48 -17.34 7.30
N GLN A 278 -2.56 -16.86 6.06
CA GLN A 278 -2.51 -17.72 4.88
C GLN A 278 -1.05 -18.08 4.52
N THR A 279 -0.86 -19.29 3.96
CA THR A 279 0.45 -19.77 3.51
C THR A 279 0.70 -19.40 2.06
N TYR A 280 1.93 -18.98 1.77
CA TYR A 280 2.43 -18.61 0.44
C TYR A 280 3.79 -19.28 0.19
N LEU A 281 4.25 -19.26 -1.07
CA LEU A 281 5.61 -19.68 -1.46
C LEU A 281 6.43 -18.46 -1.87
N PHE A 282 7.55 -18.24 -1.18
CA PHE A 282 8.61 -17.37 -1.66
C PHE A 282 9.51 -18.15 -2.61
N LYS A 283 9.51 -17.78 -3.89
CA LYS A 283 10.26 -18.45 -4.96
C LYS A 283 11.44 -17.58 -5.38
N VAL A 284 12.62 -18.19 -5.55
CA VAL A 284 13.83 -17.54 -6.09
C VAL A 284 14.47 -18.35 -7.21
N TRP A 285 14.94 -17.69 -8.27
CA TRP A 285 15.54 -18.35 -9.43
C TRP A 285 16.44 -17.43 -10.26
N ARG A 286 17.13 -18.00 -11.25
CA ARG A 286 17.80 -17.27 -12.32
C ARG A 286 17.36 -17.79 -13.67
N GLY A 287 17.06 -16.87 -14.60
CA GLY A 287 16.53 -17.21 -15.91
C GLY A 287 17.61 -17.53 -16.96
N ASP A 288 18.85 -17.09 -16.75
CA ASP A 288 19.95 -17.15 -17.72
C ASP A 288 20.94 -18.29 -17.44
N THR A 289 21.23 -18.55 -16.16
CA THR A 289 22.20 -19.54 -15.70
C THR A 289 21.71 -20.20 -14.41
N GLY A 290 22.43 -21.23 -13.95
CA GLY A 290 22.08 -21.89 -12.71
C GLY A 290 22.42 -21.10 -11.45
N MET A 291 21.89 -21.57 -10.33
CA MET A 291 22.09 -20.99 -9.00
C MET A 291 22.09 -22.09 -7.94
N ASN A 292 22.74 -21.81 -6.81
CA ASN A 292 22.53 -22.53 -5.55
C ASN A 292 22.04 -21.57 -4.47
N ALA A 293 21.11 -22.02 -3.64
CA ALA A 293 20.71 -21.31 -2.42
C ALA A 293 21.32 -21.99 -1.19
N PHE A 294 21.65 -21.20 -0.18
CA PHE A 294 21.99 -21.73 1.13
C PHE A 294 20.72 -22.14 1.88
N HIS A 295 20.79 -23.30 2.53
CA HIS A 295 19.81 -23.76 3.49
C HIS A 295 20.49 -24.14 4.80
N ILE A 296 19.77 -24.04 5.89
CA ILE A 296 20.23 -24.54 7.19
C ILE A 296 19.92 -26.03 7.35
N ALA A 297 20.79 -26.77 8.02
CA ALA A 297 20.73 -28.24 8.13
C ALA A 297 19.62 -28.78 9.04
N SER A 298 18.95 -27.90 9.80
CA SER A 298 17.87 -28.26 10.73
C SER A 298 16.76 -27.20 10.69
N SER A 299 15.51 -27.64 10.62
CA SER A 299 14.34 -26.75 10.59
C SER A 299 13.93 -26.28 11.99
N VAL A 300 13.60 -24.99 12.11
CA VAL A 300 13.00 -24.34 13.28
C VAL A 300 11.79 -23.48 12.95
N TYR A 301 11.59 -23.11 11.69
CA TYR A 301 10.38 -22.53 11.13
C TYR A 301 9.30 -23.62 11.00
N PRO A 302 8.44 -23.81 12.01
CA PRO A 302 7.51 -24.95 12.06
C PRO A 302 6.39 -24.81 11.01
N SER A 303 6.27 -23.62 10.42
CA SER A 303 5.16 -23.19 9.57
C SER A 303 5.50 -23.25 8.08
N GLY A 304 6.65 -23.81 7.69
CA GLY A 304 7.08 -23.81 6.29
C GLY A 304 7.95 -24.99 5.90
N GLN A 305 8.17 -25.12 4.60
CA GLN A 305 8.93 -26.20 3.99
C GLN A 305 9.83 -25.64 2.88
N TYR A 306 11.06 -26.13 2.82
CA TYR A 306 12.04 -25.80 1.80
C TYR A 306 11.84 -26.63 0.53
N TYR A 307 12.07 -25.99 -0.61
CA TYR A 307 11.93 -26.58 -1.95
C TYR A 307 13.18 -26.37 -2.79
N GLU A 308 13.61 -27.44 -3.46
CA GLU A 308 14.48 -27.36 -4.64
C GLU A 308 13.66 -27.87 -5.84
N ALA A 309 13.42 -27.00 -6.81
CA ALA A 309 12.41 -27.17 -7.84
C ALA A 309 11.04 -27.46 -7.20
N GLY A 310 10.29 -28.42 -7.73
CA GLY A 310 9.06 -28.93 -7.12
C GLY A 310 9.26 -29.95 -6.00
N THR A 311 10.49 -30.22 -5.58
CA THR A 311 10.78 -31.25 -4.55
C THR A 311 10.91 -30.61 -3.19
N ALA A 312 10.12 -31.08 -2.24
CA ALA A 312 10.15 -30.60 -0.88
C ALA A 312 11.18 -31.37 -0.04
N PHE A 313 11.92 -30.68 0.82
CA PHE A 313 12.89 -31.29 1.73
C PHE A 313 12.48 -31.01 3.19
N SER A 314 12.37 -32.07 3.98
CA SER A 314 12.13 -31.96 5.42
C SER A 314 13.39 -31.46 6.15
N ASN A 315 13.20 -30.76 7.26
CA ASN A 315 14.27 -30.31 8.15
C ASN A 315 15.29 -29.35 7.50
N ARG A 316 14.89 -28.61 6.48
CA ARG A 316 15.71 -27.59 5.81
C ARG A 316 14.90 -26.32 5.64
N GLU A 317 15.58 -25.18 5.64
CA GLU A 317 14.97 -23.86 5.46
C GLU A 317 15.87 -22.96 4.64
N LEU A 318 15.25 -22.17 3.76
CA LEU A 318 15.98 -21.23 2.90
C LEU A 318 16.58 -20.11 3.75
N MET A 319 17.90 -19.94 3.71
CA MET A 319 18.55 -18.89 4.50
C MET A 319 18.12 -17.49 4.06
N GLY A 320 17.43 -16.76 4.94
CA GLY A 320 16.91 -15.42 4.66
C GLY A 320 15.63 -15.09 5.42
N PHE A 321 14.80 -14.19 4.88
CA PHE A 321 13.55 -13.75 5.53
C PHE A 321 12.50 -13.29 4.52
N VAL A 322 11.26 -13.19 4.98
CA VAL A 322 10.18 -12.43 4.34
C VAL A 322 9.67 -11.41 5.34
N CYS A 323 9.65 -10.14 4.96
CA CYS A 323 9.10 -9.06 5.75
C CYS A 323 7.68 -8.79 5.28
N CYS A 324 6.72 -9.06 6.16
CA CYS A 324 5.34 -8.65 5.96
C CYS A 324 5.06 -7.30 6.60
N ALA A 325 4.22 -6.51 5.96
CA ALA A 325 3.65 -5.28 6.50
C ALA A 325 2.13 -5.43 6.64
N THR A 326 1.57 -4.68 7.59
CA THR A 326 0.12 -4.51 7.73
C THR A 326 -0.21 -3.06 7.42
N THR A 327 -0.79 -2.85 6.25
CA THR A 327 -1.37 -1.57 5.84
C THR A 327 -2.81 -1.51 6.34
N ALA A 328 -3.18 -0.43 7.03
CA ALA A 328 -4.56 -0.24 7.49
C ALA A 328 -5.52 -0.18 6.29
N VAL A 329 -6.74 -0.67 6.48
CA VAL A 329 -7.78 -0.70 5.44
C VAL A 329 -8.82 0.35 5.77
N VAL A 330 -9.27 1.11 4.77
CA VAL A 330 -10.46 1.95 4.91
C VAL A 330 -11.67 1.01 4.93
N HIS A 331 -12.56 1.17 5.91
CA HIS A 331 -13.82 0.42 5.97
C HIS A 331 -14.99 1.36 5.70
N ILE A 332 -15.89 0.93 4.81
CA ILE A 332 -17.22 1.55 4.71
C ILE A 332 -18.03 1.08 5.91
N THR A 333 -18.40 2.02 6.79
CA THR A 333 -19.06 1.75 8.07
C THR A 333 -20.58 1.90 8.01
N ALA A 334 -21.11 2.63 7.03
CA ALA A 334 -22.54 2.73 6.73
C ALA A 334 -22.78 3.10 5.27
N GLY A 335 -23.94 2.68 4.74
CA GLY A 335 -24.21 2.75 3.30
C GLY A 335 -23.36 1.73 2.52
N PRO A 336 -23.09 1.96 1.22
CA PRO A 336 -23.55 3.09 0.42
C PRO A 336 -25.06 3.04 0.13
N GLN A 337 -25.67 4.20 -0.03
CA GLN A 337 -27.10 4.31 -0.34
C GLN A 337 -27.39 5.52 -1.21
N ALA A 338 -28.33 5.35 -2.15
CA ALA A 338 -28.90 6.43 -2.93
C ALA A 338 -30.04 7.11 -2.15
N VAL A 339 -29.95 8.43 -2.03
CA VAL A 339 -30.92 9.29 -1.33
C VAL A 339 -31.23 10.51 -2.20
N ASN A 340 -32.26 11.28 -1.84
CA ASN A 340 -32.73 12.44 -2.60
C ASN A 340 -32.93 12.12 -4.09
N LEU A 341 -33.54 10.95 -4.37
CA LEU A 341 -33.82 10.50 -5.72
C LEU A 341 -34.80 11.46 -6.40
N LYS A 342 -34.41 11.95 -7.57
CA LYS A 342 -35.23 12.74 -8.50
C LYS A 342 -35.16 12.09 -9.87
N SER A 343 -36.06 12.48 -10.78
CA SER A 343 -36.11 11.94 -12.14
C SER A 343 -34.78 12.05 -12.89
N THR A 344 -34.00 13.10 -12.64
CA THR A 344 -32.73 13.36 -13.34
C THR A 344 -31.50 13.45 -12.41
N GLN A 345 -31.67 13.18 -11.12
CA GLN A 345 -30.62 13.32 -10.12
C GLN A 345 -30.74 12.28 -9.00
N ALA A 346 -29.61 11.90 -8.43
CA ALA A 346 -29.54 11.08 -7.23
C ALA A 346 -28.35 11.53 -6.37
N THR A 347 -28.43 11.41 -5.05
CA THR A 347 -27.28 11.65 -4.18
C THR A 347 -26.83 10.32 -3.58
N ILE A 348 -25.57 9.94 -3.77
CA ILE A 348 -25.00 8.74 -3.15
C ILE A 348 -24.26 9.15 -1.89
N THR A 349 -24.58 8.48 -0.77
CA THR A 349 -23.99 8.75 0.54
C THR A 349 -23.44 7.49 1.18
N TRP A 350 -22.32 7.62 1.88
CA TRP A 350 -21.71 6.56 2.68
C TRP A 350 -20.80 7.16 3.75
N THR A 351 -20.40 6.35 4.73
CA THR A 351 -19.42 6.75 5.74
C THR A 351 -18.25 5.79 5.81
N THR A 352 -17.09 6.30 6.17
CA THR A 352 -15.86 5.52 6.38
C THR A 352 -15.31 5.73 7.79
N ASP A 353 -14.47 4.80 8.25
CA ASP A 353 -13.74 4.90 9.53
C ASP A 353 -12.51 5.83 9.46
N VAL A 354 -11.99 6.08 8.26
CA VAL A 354 -10.82 6.94 7.98
C VAL A 354 -11.21 8.02 6.99
N ALA A 355 -10.72 9.25 7.20
CA ALA A 355 -10.95 10.34 6.25
C ALA A 355 -10.33 10.02 4.87
N SER A 356 -11.18 9.87 3.87
CA SER A 356 -10.83 9.38 2.53
C SER A 356 -11.46 10.24 1.43
N ASP A 357 -11.01 10.07 0.18
CA ASP A 357 -11.67 10.66 -0.98
C ASP A 357 -13.04 10.01 -1.24
N SER A 358 -13.80 10.62 -2.15
CA SER A 358 -15.12 10.13 -2.55
C SER A 358 -15.13 9.84 -4.05
N ARG A 359 -15.50 8.63 -4.46
CA ARG A 359 -15.75 8.30 -5.86
C ARG A 359 -16.98 7.42 -6.01
N VAL A 360 -17.80 7.71 -7.01
CA VAL A 360 -18.92 6.88 -7.46
C VAL A 360 -18.72 6.58 -8.93
N ASP A 361 -18.66 5.31 -9.30
CA ASP A 361 -18.80 4.87 -10.69
C ASP A 361 -20.25 4.41 -10.87
N TYR A 362 -20.93 4.88 -11.93
CA TYR A 362 -22.36 4.60 -12.16
C TYR A 362 -22.72 4.49 -13.64
N GLY A 363 -23.80 3.75 -13.96
CA GLY A 363 -24.25 3.51 -15.34
C GLY A 363 -25.48 2.64 -15.48
N LEU A 364 -25.88 2.33 -16.72
CA LEU A 364 -27.00 1.45 -17.02
C LEU A 364 -26.65 -0.05 -16.90
N SER A 365 -25.38 -0.37 -16.71
CA SER A 365 -24.85 -1.72 -16.48
C SER A 365 -23.70 -1.66 -15.48
N THR A 366 -23.20 -2.83 -15.09
CA THR A 366 -22.00 -2.98 -14.24
C THR A 366 -20.70 -2.51 -14.91
N ASP A 367 -20.75 -2.08 -16.18
CA ASP A 367 -19.61 -1.40 -16.82
C ASP A 367 -19.54 0.07 -16.40
N TYR A 368 -20.61 0.59 -15.79
CA TYR A 368 -20.81 1.96 -15.31
C TYR A 368 -20.66 3.04 -16.40
N GLY A 369 -19.48 3.23 -16.96
CA GLY A 369 -19.23 4.19 -18.04
C GLY A 369 -19.26 5.66 -17.62
N ASN A 370 -19.77 5.99 -16.43
CA ASN A 370 -19.68 7.33 -15.83
C ASN A 370 -19.02 7.28 -14.46
N THR A 371 -18.37 8.37 -14.08
CA THR A 371 -17.67 8.52 -12.81
C THR A 371 -17.86 9.92 -12.26
N GLN A 372 -18.09 10.01 -10.94
CA GLN A 372 -18.10 11.27 -10.19
C GLN A 372 -17.14 11.17 -9.01
N THR A 373 -16.36 12.23 -8.76
CA THR A 373 -15.31 12.23 -7.73
C THR A 373 -15.24 13.51 -6.91
N ASN A 374 -14.85 13.41 -5.65
CA ASN A 374 -14.43 14.53 -4.82
C ASN A 374 -13.16 14.15 -4.04
N PRO A 375 -12.02 14.83 -4.25
CA PRO A 375 -10.74 14.48 -3.62
C PRO A 375 -10.63 14.93 -2.15
N ALA A 376 -11.59 15.69 -1.62
CA ALA A 376 -11.56 16.13 -0.22
C ALA A 376 -11.67 14.92 0.73
N LEU A 377 -10.74 14.84 1.69
CA LEU A 377 -10.72 13.76 2.69
C LEU A 377 -11.77 13.98 3.77
N THR A 378 -12.78 13.12 3.82
CA THR A 378 -13.90 13.16 4.77
C THR A 378 -14.25 11.74 5.22
N THR A 379 -14.93 11.60 6.35
CA THR A 379 -15.53 10.33 6.80
C THR A 379 -17.01 10.24 6.46
N ALA A 380 -17.64 11.36 6.08
CA ALA A 380 -19.02 11.43 5.62
C ALA A 380 -19.01 11.90 4.16
N HIS A 381 -19.37 10.98 3.26
CA HIS A 381 -19.30 11.16 1.82
C HIS A 381 -20.69 11.46 1.25
N SER A 382 -20.74 12.35 0.27
CA SER A 382 -21.96 12.72 -0.45
C SER A 382 -21.60 13.21 -1.84
N LEU A 383 -22.05 12.49 -2.86
CA LEU A 383 -21.87 12.86 -4.26
C LEU A 383 -23.22 12.90 -4.97
N MET A 384 -23.53 14.02 -5.61
CA MET A 384 -24.70 14.16 -6.46
C MET A 384 -24.37 13.71 -7.89
N LEU A 385 -25.16 12.78 -8.39
CA LEU A 385 -25.23 12.35 -9.77
C LEU A 385 -26.31 13.16 -10.48
N SER A 386 -26.03 13.65 -11.68
CA SER A 386 -26.95 14.45 -12.49
C SER A 386 -26.98 13.97 -13.94
N GLY A 387 -27.98 14.42 -14.69
CA GLY A 387 -28.16 14.01 -16.09
C GLY A 387 -28.64 12.56 -16.22
N LEU A 388 -29.33 12.06 -15.20
CA LEU A 388 -29.93 10.73 -15.23
C LEU A 388 -31.22 10.76 -16.06
N ALA A 389 -31.54 9.64 -16.69
CA ALA A 389 -32.82 9.45 -17.35
C ALA A 389 -33.90 9.12 -16.30
N PRO A 390 -35.13 9.63 -16.46
CA PRO A 390 -36.26 9.25 -15.61
C PRO A 390 -36.60 7.75 -15.71
N ALA A 391 -37.27 7.22 -14.69
CA ALA A 391 -37.75 5.82 -14.65
C ALA A 391 -36.68 4.76 -14.99
N THR A 392 -35.41 5.06 -14.74
CA THR A 392 -34.27 4.28 -15.23
C THR A 392 -33.51 3.66 -14.06
N THR A 393 -33.18 2.38 -14.19
CA THR A 393 -32.34 1.68 -13.19
C THR A 393 -30.86 1.92 -13.52
N TYR A 394 -30.13 2.42 -12.53
CA TYR A 394 -28.70 2.65 -12.59
C TYR A 394 -27.98 1.69 -11.64
N HIS A 395 -26.91 1.08 -12.13
CA HIS A 395 -25.88 0.42 -11.35
C HIS A 395 -24.88 1.45 -10.84
N TYR A 396 -24.39 1.27 -9.62
CA TYR A 396 -23.33 2.10 -9.07
C TYR A 396 -22.47 1.32 -8.08
N LYS A 397 -21.23 1.77 -7.92
CA LYS A 397 -20.34 1.39 -6.83
C LYS A 397 -19.63 2.62 -6.28
N VAL A 398 -19.22 2.56 -5.02
CA VAL A 398 -18.40 3.62 -4.43
C VAL A 398 -17.02 3.10 -4.10
N SER A 399 -16.03 3.99 -4.17
CA SER A 399 -14.68 3.73 -3.68
C SER A 399 -14.16 4.92 -2.88
N SER A 400 -13.36 4.63 -1.87
CA SER A 400 -12.76 5.62 -0.98
C SER A 400 -11.31 5.26 -0.68
N ASN A 401 -10.39 6.16 -1.02
CA ASN A 401 -8.95 6.01 -0.83
C ASN A 401 -8.44 7.03 0.18
N ALA A 402 -7.52 6.60 1.03
CA ALA A 402 -6.81 7.46 1.96
C ALA A 402 -5.30 7.20 1.84
N PRO A 403 -4.46 8.24 1.93
CA PRO A 403 -3.00 8.06 1.93
C PRO A 403 -2.56 7.04 2.99
N GLY A 404 -1.72 6.09 2.60
CA GLY A 404 -1.21 5.05 3.52
C GLY A 404 -2.21 3.97 3.92
N HIS A 405 -3.38 3.91 3.27
CA HIS A 405 -4.40 2.89 3.52
C HIS A 405 -4.70 2.11 2.25
N ILE A 406 -5.17 0.88 2.44
CA ILE A 406 -5.87 0.14 1.39
C ILE A 406 -7.24 0.78 1.21
N GLY A 407 -7.56 1.23 0.00
CA GLY A 407 -8.87 1.82 -0.31
C GLY A 407 -10.03 0.85 -0.09
N ALA A 408 -11.20 1.40 0.22
CA ALA A 408 -12.44 0.65 0.29
C ALA A 408 -13.16 0.71 -1.06
N GLU A 409 -13.84 -0.37 -1.44
CA GLU A 409 -14.80 -0.39 -2.55
C GLU A 409 -16.06 -1.15 -2.10
N SER A 410 -17.24 -0.69 -2.53
CA SER A 410 -18.48 -1.44 -2.33
C SER A 410 -18.67 -2.53 -3.39
N GLY A 411 -19.60 -3.45 -3.16
CA GLY A 411 -20.18 -4.22 -4.26
C GLY A 411 -21.00 -3.36 -5.22
N ASP A 412 -21.45 -3.96 -6.31
CA ASP A 412 -22.44 -3.35 -7.20
C ASP A 412 -23.78 -3.18 -6.48
N LEU A 413 -24.34 -1.98 -6.58
CA LEU A 413 -25.62 -1.60 -6.01
C LEU A 413 -26.46 -0.98 -7.12
N VAL A 414 -27.79 -0.97 -6.95
CA VAL A 414 -28.70 -0.35 -7.91
C VAL A 414 -29.61 0.67 -7.24
N PHE A 415 -30.02 1.68 -8.00
CA PHE A 415 -31.16 2.53 -7.69
C PHE A 415 -31.95 2.80 -8.96
N THR A 416 -33.23 3.09 -8.81
CA THR A 416 -34.09 3.49 -9.94
C THR A 416 -34.50 4.93 -9.73
N THR A 417 -34.29 5.78 -10.74
CA THR A 417 -34.80 7.14 -10.72
C THR A 417 -36.33 7.12 -10.75
N PRO A 418 -36.99 8.03 -10.01
CA PRO A 418 -38.40 8.26 -10.19
C PRO A 418 -38.74 8.59 -11.65
N PRO A 419 -39.99 8.41 -12.07
CA PRO A 419 -40.44 8.89 -13.37
C PRO A 419 -40.30 10.42 -13.50
N GLY A 420 -40.43 10.94 -14.72
CA GLY A 420 -40.41 12.38 -14.95
C GLY A 420 -41.51 13.11 -14.18
N VAL A 421 -41.32 14.40 -13.90
CA VAL A 421 -42.31 15.19 -13.17
C VAL A 421 -43.54 15.37 -14.07
N SER A 422 -44.66 14.76 -13.68
CA SER A 422 -45.92 14.78 -14.44
C SER A 422 -46.78 16.01 -14.13
N ASP A 423 -46.54 16.68 -12.99
CA ASP A 423 -47.10 18.00 -12.64
C ASP A 423 -46.41 19.09 -13.50
N GLN A 424 -46.99 19.36 -14.66
CA GLN A 424 -46.43 20.25 -15.68
C GLN A 424 -46.65 21.72 -15.32
N ASP A 425 -47.73 22.08 -14.63
CA ASP A 425 -48.06 23.47 -14.30
C ASP A 425 -47.65 23.93 -12.88
N ARG A 426 -47.20 22.99 -12.04
CA ARG A 426 -46.59 23.17 -10.71
C ARG A 426 -47.57 23.60 -9.63
N ASP A 427 -48.81 23.16 -9.71
CA ASP A 427 -49.80 23.42 -8.66
C ASP A 427 -49.87 22.34 -7.56
N GLY A 428 -49.16 21.22 -7.75
CA GLY A 428 -48.98 20.16 -6.77
C GLY A 428 -49.95 18.98 -6.93
N ASP A 429 -50.81 18.99 -7.94
CA ASP A 429 -51.56 17.82 -8.39
C ASP A 429 -51.18 17.39 -9.82
N VAL A 430 -51.76 16.30 -10.31
CA VAL A 430 -51.61 15.85 -11.70
C VAL A 430 -53.00 15.61 -12.25
N ASP A 431 -53.47 16.50 -13.13
CA ASP A 431 -54.84 16.52 -13.61
C ASP A 431 -54.97 16.83 -15.14
N GLN A 432 -56.13 17.38 -15.55
CA GLN A 432 -56.40 17.70 -16.94
C GLN A 432 -55.61 18.92 -17.45
N ASN A 433 -55.23 19.84 -16.56
CA ASN A 433 -54.40 21.00 -16.92
C ASN A 433 -53.01 20.53 -17.30
N ASP A 434 -52.41 19.64 -16.51
CA ASP A 434 -51.12 19.01 -16.84
C ASP A 434 -51.20 18.20 -18.12
N PHE A 435 -52.29 17.45 -18.31
CA PHE A 435 -52.50 16.69 -19.53
C PHE A 435 -52.57 17.62 -20.76
N GLY A 436 -53.17 18.79 -20.63
CA GLY A 436 -53.18 19.80 -21.68
C GLY A 436 -51.79 20.28 -22.06
N VAL A 437 -50.90 20.44 -21.09
CA VAL A 437 -49.49 20.79 -21.31
C VAL A 437 -48.72 19.62 -21.94
N PHE A 438 -48.88 18.40 -21.40
CA PHE A 438 -48.27 17.19 -21.94
C PHE A 438 -48.68 16.96 -23.41
N GLN A 439 -49.98 17.06 -23.71
CA GLN A 439 -50.52 16.84 -25.06
C GLN A 439 -49.97 17.86 -26.07
N ALA A 440 -49.72 19.11 -25.65
CA ALA A 440 -49.12 20.12 -26.52
C ALA A 440 -47.67 19.78 -26.91
N CYS A 441 -47.00 18.95 -26.12
CA CYS A 441 -45.64 18.51 -26.32
C CYS A 441 -45.52 17.17 -27.05
N PHE A 442 -46.63 16.50 -27.38
CA PHE A 442 -46.63 15.22 -28.06
C PHE A 442 -46.01 15.32 -29.46
N THR A 443 -44.90 14.61 -29.69
CA THR A 443 -44.23 14.51 -30.99
C THR A 443 -44.54 13.20 -31.70
N GLY A 444 -44.84 12.16 -30.92
CA GLY A 444 -45.06 10.79 -31.40
C GLY A 444 -43.78 9.96 -31.53
N PRO A 445 -43.92 8.65 -31.77
CA PRO A 445 -42.82 7.69 -31.62
C PRO A 445 -41.65 7.96 -32.57
N GLY A 446 -40.44 8.04 -32.01
CA GLY A 446 -39.18 8.28 -32.69
C GLY A 446 -38.98 9.71 -33.21
N ILE A 447 -39.81 10.67 -32.81
CA ILE A 447 -39.66 12.09 -33.21
C ILE A 447 -39.16 12.89 -32.01
N GLU A 448 -37.86 13.18 -31.99
CA GLU A 448 -37.21 13.94 -30.92
C GLU A 448 -37.97 15.24 -30.58
N GLN A 449 -38.29 15.42 -29.30
CA GLN A 449 -38.87 16.65 -28.77
C GLN A 449 -37.75 17.64 -28.40
N THR A 450 -37.55 18.61 -29.29
CA THR A 450 -36.49 19.62 -29.18
C THR A 450 -36.95 20.95 -28.57
N ASP A 451 -38.24 21.16 -28.32
CA ASP A 451 -38.76 22.40 -27.73
C ASP A 451 -38.34 22.49 -26.24
N PRO A 452 -37.60 23.54 -25.83
CA PRO A 452 -37.17 23.71 -24.44
C PRO A 452 -38.32 23.77 -23.42
N VAL A 453 -39.51 24.22 -23.84
CA VAL A 453 -40.71 24.27 -22.97
C VAL A 453 -41.24 22.86 -22.69
N CYS A 454 -40.96 21.91 -23.58
CA CYS A 454 -41.47 20.54 -23.53
C CYS A 454 -40.52 19.53 -22.89
N HIS A 455 -39.34 19.95 -22.40
CA HIS A 455 -38.40 19.04 -21.73
C HIS A 455 -39.01 18.27 -20.54
N ARG A 456 -40.03 18.85 -19.87
CA ARG A 456 -40.70 18.20 -18.74
C ARG A 456 -41.75 17.17 -19.15
N ALA A 457 -42.17 17.17 -20.42
CA ALA A 457 -43.10 16.19 -20.96
C ALA A 457 -42.41 14.89 -21.42
N ARG A 458 -41.07 14.87 -21.45
CA ARG A 458 -40.24 13.66 -21.61
C ARG A 458 -40.15 12.96 -20.25
N LEU A 459 -41.08 12.06 -20.01
CA LEU A 459 -41.31 11.39 -18.73
C LEU A 459 -40.59 10.04 -18.63
N ASP A 460 -40.08 9.53 -19.75
CA ASP A 460 -39.35 8.28 -19.85
C ASP A 460 -37.89 8.48 -20.33
N PRO A 461 -37.11 7.40 -20.56
CA PRO A 461 -35.68 7.51 -20.92
C PRO A 461 -35.37 8.00 -22.34
N ASP A 462 -36.33 8.06 -23.26
CA ASP A 462 -36.07 8.35 -24.66
C ASP A 462 -36.09 9.85 -25.00
N THR A 463 -36.21 10.20 -26.28
CA THR A 463 -36.03 11.58 -26.76
C THR A 463 -37.29 12.25 -27.26
N ASP A 464 -38.38 11.51 -27.34
CA ASP A 464 -39.66 11.90 -27.88
C ASP A 464 -40.67 12.13 -26.76
N VAL A 465 -41.87 12.56 -27.13
CA VAL A 465 -43.01 12.60 -26.22
C VAL A 465 -44.12 11.82 -26.90
N ASP A 466 -44.39 10.63 -26.41
CA ASP A 466 -45.26 9.68 -27.08
C ASP A 466 -46.19 8.90 -26.12
N GLN A 467 -46.58 7.69 -26.51
CA GLN A 467 -47.47 6.86 -25.71
C GLN A 467 -46.79 6.27 -24.47
N ASP A 468 -45.48 6.05 -24.49
CA ASP A 468 -44.74 5.52 -23.35
C ASP A 468 -44.60 6.59 -22.25
N ASP A 469 -44.37 7.86 -22.60
CA ASP A 469 -44.48 8.97 -21.65
C ASP A 469 -45.90 9.13 -21.11
N PHE A 470 -46.92 8.92 -21.95
CA PHE A 470 -48.31 9.01 -21.50
C PHE A 470 -48.65 7.94 -20.45
N LEU A 471 -48.06 6.75 -20.55
CA LEU A 471 -48.22 5.71 -19.52
C LEU A 471 -47.62 6.15 -18.19
N VAL A 472 -46.47 6.83 -18.22
CA VAL A 472 -45.86 7.44 -17.03
C VAL A 472 -46.78 8.53 -16.46
N PHE A 473 -47.24 9.46 -17.30
CA PHE A 473 -48.17 10.52 -16.92
C PHE A 473 -49.43 9.94 -16.25
N GLN A 474 -50.03 8.92 -16.87
CA GLN A 474 -51.24 8.29 -16.38
C GLN A 474 -51.07 7.63 -15.01
N SER A 475 -49.88 7.08 -14.74
CA SER A 475 -49.54 6.50 -13.42
C SER A 475 -49.50 7.53 -12.30
N CYS A 476 -49.30 8.82 -12.66
CA CYS A 476 -49.19 9.94 -11.74
C CYS A 476 -50.49 10.71 -11.51
N LEU A 477 -51.55 10.45 -12.29
CA LEU A 477 -52.85 11.13 -12.18
C LEU A 477 -53.42 11.02 -10.76
N SER A 478 -53.51 12.15 -10.07
CA SER A 478 -54.17 12.27 -8.76
C SER A 478 -55.54 12.93 -8.87
N GLY A 479 -55.72 13.78 -9.88
CA GLY A 479 -56.91 14.58 -10.10
C GLY A 479 -56.88 15.92 -9.36
N SER A 480 -57.72 16.85 -9.84
CA SER A 480 -57.71 18.24 -9.39
C SER A 480 -57.92 18.41 -7.89
N GLY A 481 -57.04 19.18 -7.25
CA GLY A 481 -56.96 19.44 -5.82
C GLY A 481 -56.48 18.25 -4.98
N VAL A 482 -56.02 17.16 -5.59
CA VAL A 482 -55.50 15.97 -4.89
C VAL A 482 -53.98 15.93 -5.04
N PRO A 483 -53.20 16.06 -3.95
CA PRO A 483 -51.75 16.01 -4.03
C PRO A 483 -51.25 14.75 -4.73
N ALA A 484 -50.33 14.92 -5.68
CA ALA A 484 -49.78 13.78 -6.41
C ALA A 484 -48.89 12.89 -5.53
N ALA A 485 -48.63 11.67 -6.01
CA ALA A 485 -47.72 10.75 -5.33
C ALA A 485 -46.27 11.29 -5.35
N ALA A 486 -45.47 10.90 -4.35
CA ALA A 486 -44.06 11.28 -4.28
C ALA A 486 -43.30 10.82 -5.54
N GLY A 487 -42.68 11.76 -6.26
CA GLY A 487 -42.00 11.53 -7.53
C GLY A 487 -42.78 11.97 -8.77
N CYS A 488 -44.07 12.28 -8.65
CA CYS A 488 -44.90 12.82 -9.72
C CYS A 488 -44.89 14.36 -9.79
N THR A 489 -44.55 15.02 -8.69
CA THR A 489 -44.37 16.47 -8.54
C THR A 489 -42.91 16.81 -8.18
N GLU A 490 -42.48 18.07 -8.35
CA GLU A 490 -41.11 18.53 -8.02
C GLU A 490 -40.73 18.46 -6.53
#